data_AF-A0A382RG42-F1
#
_entry.id   AF-A0A382RG42-F1
#
_cell.length_a   1.000
_cell.length_b   1.000
_cell.length_c   1.000
_cell.angle_alpha   90.00
_cell.angle_beta   90.00
_cell.angle_gamma   90.00
#
_symmetry.space_group_name_H-M   'P 1'
#
loop_
_entity.id
_entity.type
_entity.pdbx_description
1 polymer ?
#
loop_
_entity_poly.entity_id
_entity_poly.type
_entity_poly.pdbx_seq_one_letter_code
_entity_poly.pdbx_strand_id
1 'polypeptide(L)'
;MVITRIIKNKIPALASHESHTRDGAELQFYGRVREMENGQPIVALDYEYYKGMAEKELQKLGEELLEKFSINKLDCIHRIGKIPVGEAALR
;
A
#
# COMPACT_ATOMS: atom_id res chain seq x y z
N MET A 1 -3.72 14.12 6.42
CA MET A 1 -2.93 14.20 5.16
C MET A 1 -2.89 12.84 4.49
N VAL A 2 -3.21 12.77 3.20
CA VAL A 2 -3.15 11.56 2.37
C VAL A 2 -1.95 11.65 1.45
N ILE A 3 -1.12 10.61 1.40
CA ILE A 3 -0.04 10.44 0.43
C ILE A 3 -0.24 9.10 -0.26
N THR A 4 -0.40 9.11 -1.58
CA THR A 4 -0.56 7.91 -2.41
C THR A 4 0.52 7.86 -3.48
N ARG A 5 1.09 6.68 -3.70
CA ARG A 5 2.16 6.46 -4.68
C ARG A 5 2.01 5.12 -5.37
N ILE A 6 2.26 5.11 -6.69
CA ILE A 6 2.40 3.89 -7.48
C ILE A 6 3.85 3.78 -7.95
N ILE A 7 4.54 2.70 -7.60
CA ILE A 7 5.99 2.55 -7.84
C ILE A 7 6.33 1.21 -8.52
N LYS A 8 7.49 1.12 -9.16
CA LYS A 8 8.01 -0.14 -9.73
C LYS A 8 8.96 -0.89 -8.80
N ASN A 9 9.66 -0.15 -7.95
CA ASN A 9 10.69 -0.70 -7.07
C ASN A 9 10.09 -1.36 -5.83
N LYS A 10 10.91 -2.10 -5.07
CA LYS A 10 10.49 -2.67 -3.79
C LYS A 10 9.96 -1.57 -2.87
N ILE A 11 8.84 -1.87 -2.21
CA ILE A 11 8.28 -0.98 -1.19
C ILE A 11 9.29 -0.90 -0.03
N PRO A 12 9.76 0.30 0.35
CA PRO A 12 10.66 0.44 1.48
C PRO A 12 9.92 0.05 2.77
N ALA A 13 10.65 -0.63 3.66
CA ALA A 13 10.17 -0.85 5.02
C ALA A 13 9.96 0.50 5.70
N LEU A 14 8.85 0.63 6.42
CA LEU A 14 8.56 1.81 7.24
C LEU A 14 8.85 1.47 8.70
N ALA A 15 9.90 2.09 9.25
CA ALA A 15 10.12 2.05 10.68
C ALA A 15 9.11 2.97 11.37
N SER A 16 8.61 2.55 12.54
CA SER A 16 7.92 3.48 13.44
C SER A 16 8.92 4.54 13.93
N HIS A 17 8.45 5.77 14.09
CA HIS A 17 9.28 6.88 14.54
C HIS A 17 8.64 7.59 15.73
N GLU A 18 9.41 7.89 16.77
CA GLU A 18 8.96 8.54 18.02
C GLU A 18 8.54 10.03 17.86
N SER A 19 8.40 10.51 16.62
CA SER A 19 7.95 11.87 16.31
C SER A 19 6.43 12.05 16.37
N HIS A 20 5.66 10.98 16.59
CA HIS A 20 4.20 10.99 16.63
C HIS A 20 3.67 11.59 17.95
N THR A 21 3.82 12.90 18.13
CA THR A 21 3.40 13.58 19.38
C THR A 21 1.90 13.82 19.50
N ARG A 22 1.13 13.62 18.41
CA ARG A 22 -0.33 13.85 18.35
C ARG A 22 -1.14 12.61 18.02
N ASP A 23 -0.48 11.47 17.81
CA ASP A 23 -1.10 10.21 17.41
C ASP A 23 -0.69 9.13 18.41
N GLY A 24 -1.65 8.54 19.11
CA GLY A 24 -1.38 7.50 20.12
C GLY A 24 -1.18 6.09 19.54
N ALA A 25 -1.37 5.91 18.25
CA ALA A 25 -1.23 4.63 17.57
C ALA A 25 -0.85 4.82 16.10
N GLU A 26 -0.06 3.89 15.58
CA GLU A 26 0.15 3.68 14.15
C GLU A 26 -0.18 2.23 13.79
N LEU A 27 -0.66 2.01 12.57
CA LEU A 27 -0.91 0.68 12.02
C LEU A 27 -0.26 0.58 10.65
N GLN A 28 0.47 -0.51 10.42
CA GLN A 28 1.06 -0.80 9.13
C GLN A 28 0.43 -2.07 8.54
N PHE A 29 -0.04 -1.97 7.32
CA PHE A 29 -0.54 -3.11 6.55
C PHE A 29 0.45 -3.42 5.43
N TYR A 30 0.67 -4.71 5.14
CA TYR A 30 1.47 -5.14 3.99
C TYR A 30 0.72 -6.24 3.23
N GLY A 31 0.24 -5.93 2.05
CA GLY A 31 -0.33 -6.92 1.13
C GLY A 31 0.79 -7.63 0.38
N ARG A 32 1.01 -8.92 0.68
CA ARG A 32 2.13 -9.70 0.12
C ARG A 32 1.64 -10.71 -0.91
N VAL A 33 2.46 -10.94 -1.93
CA VAL A 33 2.24 -12.03 -2.90
C VAL A 33 2.42 -13.35 -2.17
N ARG A 34 1.38 -14.18 -2.19
CA ARG A 34 1.39 -15.53 -1.60
C ARG A 34 1.87 -16.55 -2.62
N GLU A 35 2.34 -17.69 -2.15
CA GLU A 35 2.91 -18.74 -3.02
C GLU A 35 1.86 -19.54 -3.81
N MET A 36 0.58 -19.46 -3.44
CA MET A 36 -0.51 -20.20 -4.09
C MET A 36 -1.59 -19.25 -4.62
N GLU A 37 -1.99 -19.46 -5.87
CA GLU A 37 -3.13 -18.78 -6.52
C GLU A 37 -3.99 -19.83 -7.23
N ASN A 38 -5.30 -19.84 -6.97
CA ASN A 38 -6.23 -20.85 -7.51
C ASN A 38 -5.76 -22.32 -7.33
N GLY A 39 -5.13 -22.61 -6.19
CA GLY A 39 -4.63 -23.95 -5.86
C GLY A 39 -3.36 -24.36 -6.60
N GLN A 40 -2.72 -23.45 -7.34
CA GLN A 40 -1.47 -23.70 -8.06
C GLN A 40 -0.33 -22.84 -7.50
N PRO A 41 0.90 -23.36 -7.45
CA PRO A 41 2.05 -22.58 -7.04
C PRO A 41 2.38 -21.50 -8.09
N ILE A 42 2.70 -20.31 -7.61
CA ILE A 42 3.17 -19.18 -8.42
C ILE A 42 4.51 -18.69 -7.89
N VAL A 43 5.30 -18.03 -8.74
CA VAL A 43 6.59 -17.42 -8.33
C VAL A 43 6.49 -15.90 -8.18
N ALA A 44 5.45 -15.29 -8.76
CA ALA A 44 5.20 -13.86 -8.75
C ALA A 44 3.78 -13.56 -9.22
N LEU A 45 3.31 -12.34 -8.93
CA LEU A 45 2.19 -11.70 -9.63
C LEU A 45 2.72 -10.51 -10.44
N ASP A 46 2.11 -10.26 -11.60
CA ASP A 46 2.40 -9.08 -12.42
C ASP A 46 1.24 -8.08 -12.28
N TYR A 47 1.52 -6.90 -11.75
CA TYR A 47 0.51 -5.88 -11.47
C TYR A 47 0.58 -4.75 -12.49
N GLU A 48 -0.57 -4.45 -13.09
CA GLU A 48 -0.75 -3.30 -13.97
C GLU A 48 -1.81 -2.35 -13.41
N TYR A 49 -1.86 -1.14 -13.95
CA TYR A 49 -2.84 -0.15 -13.51
C TYR A 49 -3.17 0.82 -14.64
N TYR A 50 -4.38 1.38 -14.59
CA TYR A 50 -4.77 2.45 -15.50
C TYR A 50 -4.30 3.81 -14.96
N LYS A 51 -3.29 4.36 -15.64
CA LYS A 51 -2.63 5.61 -15.26
C LYS A 51 -3.63 6.77 -15.23
N GLY A 52 -3.59 7.53 -14.15
CA GLY A 52 -4.45 8.68 -13.90
C GLY A 52 -5.77 8.32 -13.21
N MET A 53 -6.32 7.12 -13.40
CA MET A 53 -7.50 6.67 -12.65
C MET A 53 -7.10 6.12 -11.28
N ALA A 54 -6.15 5.18 -11.24
CA ALA A 54 -5.81 4.52 -9.98
C ALA A 54 -5.31 5.52 -8.93
N GLU A 55 -4.50 6.51 -9.34
CA GLU A 55 -4.05 7.57 -8.45
C GLU A 55 -5.21 8.40 -7.89
N LYS A 56 -6.20 8.73 -8.73
CA LYS A 56 -7.39 9.48 -8.30
C LYS A 56 -8.26 8.68 -7.34
N GLU A 57 -8.50 7.41 -7.63
CA GLU A 57 -9.32 6.55 -6.75
C GLU A 57 -8.62 6.29 -5.42
N LEU A 58 -7.30 6.06 -5.41
CA LEU A 58 -6.53 5.91 -4.18
C LEU A 58 -6.56 7.18 -3.33
N GLN A 59 -6.41 8.36 -3.96
CA GLN A 59 -6.49 9.64 -3.27
C GLN A 59 -7.87 9.84 -2.63
N LYS A 60 -8.94 9.60 -3.42
CA LYS A 60 -10.33 9.72 -2.96
C LYS A 60 -10.63 8.79 -1.79
N LEU A 61 -10.27 7.51 -1.89
CA LEU A 61 -10.44 6.54 -0.80
C LEU A 61 -9.68 6.98 0.45
N GLY A 62 -8.47 7.52 0.30
CA GLY A 62 -7.70 8.03 1.42
C GLY A 62 -8.39 9.19 2.12
N GLU A 63 -8.92 10.15 1.37
CA GLU A 63 -9.65 11.30 1.91
C GLU A 63 -10.91 10.86 2.66
N GLU A 64 -11.69 9.95 2.07
CA GLU A 64 -12.87 9.35 2.71
C GLU A 64 -12.52 8.62 4.03
N LEU A 65 -11.40 7.91 4.08
CA LEU A 65 -10.95 7.22 5.30
C LEU A 65 -10.55 8.18 6.41
N LEU A 66 -9.86 9.27 6.07
CA LEU A 66 -9.48 10.31 7.03
C LEU A 66 -10.71 10.93 7.70
N GLU A 67 -11.72 11.26 6.91
CA GLU A 67 -12.98 11.81 7.40
C GLU A 67 -13.77 10.78 8.22
N LYS A 68 -13.90 9.55 7.71
CA LYS A 68 -14.72 8.51 8.34
C LYS A 68 -14.16 8.02 9.68
N PHE A 69 -12.83 7.88 9.80
CA PHE A 69 -12.19 7.25 10.94
C PHE A 69 -11.40 8.22 11.83
N SER A 70 -11.42 9.53 11.52
CA SER A 70 -10.69 10.55 12.29
C SER A 70 -9.19 10.25 12.43
N ILE A 71 -8.58 9.69 11.39
CA ILE A 71 -7.13 9.46 11.35
C ILE A 71 -6.41 10.70 10.82
N ASN A 72 -5.23 11.01 11.34
CA ASN A 72 -4.51 12.23 10.94
C ASN A 72 -3.71 12.07 9.64
N LYS A 73 -3.25 10.85 9.34
CA LYS A 73 -2.40 10.57 8.18
C LYS A 73 -2.65 9.20 7.58
N LEU A 74 -2.60 9.13 6.25
CA LEU A 74 -2.55 7.90 5.47
C LEU A 74 -1.36 7.96 4.51
N ASP A 75 -0.54 6.92 4.48
CA ASP A 75 0.53 6.71 3.51
C ASP A 75 0.28 5.39 2.80
N CYS A 76 -0.02 5.44 1.50
CA CYS A 76 -0.28 4.26 0.69
C CYS A 76 0.70 4.17 -0.48
N ILE A 77 1.30 3.00 -0.66
CA ILE A 77 2.19 2.66 -1.78
C ILE A 77 1.71 1.37 -2.42
N HIS A 78 1.32 1.44 -3.70
CA HIS A 78 1.09 0.27 -4.53
C HIS A 78 2.29 0.03 -5.43
N ARG A 79 2.77 -1.22 -5.50
CA ARG A 79 3.83 -1.63 -6.41
C ARG A 79 3.24 -2.27 -7.67
N ILE A 80 3.83 -1.97 -8.81
CA ILE A 80 3.44 -2.51 -10.13
C ILE A 80 4.60 -3.26 -10.78
N GLY A 81 4.29 -4.01 -11.84
CA GLY A 81 5.19 -4.95 -12.49
C GLY A 81 5.25 -6.29 -11.78
N LYS A 82 6.27 -7.09 -12.10
CA LYS A 82 6.47 -8.43 -11.54
C LYS A 82 6.95 -8.37 -10.08
N ILE A 83 6.14 -8.90 -9.18
CA ILE A 83 6.38 -8.94 -7.74
C ILE A 83 6.51 -10.40 -7.28
N PRO A 84 7.70 -10.83 -6.84
CA PRO A 84 7.92 -12.19 -6.34
C PRO A 84 7.09 -12.54 -5.10
N VAL A 85 6.85 -13.84 -4.90
CA VAL A 85 6.28 -14.38 -3.65
C VAL A 85 7.03 -13.87 -2.43
N GLY A 86 6.29 -13.52 -1.38
CA GLY A 86 6.79 -12.98 -0.11
C GLY A 86 7.02 -11.46 -0.11
N GLU A 87 7.11 -10.84 -1.29
CA GLU A 87 7.27 -9.39 -1.40
C GLU A 87 5.95 -8.65 -1.31
N ALA A 88 6.00 -7.41 -0.80
CA ALA A 88 4.82 -6.56 -0.66
C ALA A 88 4.46 -5.91 -2.01
N ALA A 89 3.19 -6.06 -2.39
CA ALA A 89 2.55 -5.35 -3.48
C ALA A 89 1.84 -4.08 -3.01
N LEU A 90 1.45 -4.01 -1.73
CA LEU A 90 0.76 -2.88 -1.13
C LEU A 90 1.31 -2.61 0.27
N ARG A 91 1.49 -1.33 0.61
CA ARG A 91 1.64 -0.83 1.99
C ARG A 91 0.74 0.37 2.20
#